data_AF-A0A6G0VJD5-F1
#
_entry.id   AF-A0A6G0VJD5-F1
#
_cell.length_a   1.000
_cell.length_b   1.000
_cell.length_c   1.000
_cell.angle_alpha   90.00
_cell.angle_beta   90.00
_cell.angle_gamma   90.00
#
_symmetry.space_group_name_H-M   'P 1'
#
loop_
_entity.id
_entity.type
_entity.pdbx_description
1 polymer ?
#
loop_
_entity_poly.entity_id
_entity_poly.type
_entity_poly.pdbx_seq_one_letter_code
_entity_poly.pdbx_strand_id
1 'polypeptide(L)'
;LEKNEFELIESRFFKKTDVAALCPNGVRLFFKNENVAAYNNFVLSQCEDKVVSTSTDVIIGCKNHEQEANFRIKLHKKSVIDTGGLPYEITFVIGKYYLITTNIDVNDGLCNGSAGKLVYLEFDESYTLIRVWMEFCGSDKVGRKKRQKGAALALRNKVSNLAVPIELRTANISLTSDRKVVVKRKHFPLIAALAMTIHKSQGGTFEEIVYEYSKTHSQELVYVALSRVTNIENLYIVTSDDSTFKFYHNRRQATSTASLLQEFKRLSLNCVQTKAQSVLDFIRNRNGVSIMTFNCQSLNSHKYDLQDSVTRQTNVLLLSETCMSNDYPIDIPNFNCIVHFKRDTVSKGGVAIYQNNNNDTTNIMTPNIDINVANDVDVNVRRTNVGDICACLCKLQNGLEIVIVVIYITPNPKLDEVEYFIHRTLLEYTVEGSKILGGNSHKFPLILAGDFNINFADKKSERLTTFLLEKL
;
A
#
# COMPACT_ATOMS: atom_id res chain seq x y z
N LEU A 1 -0.74 -17.15 -26.27
CA LEU A 1 -2.14 -17.24 -25.84
C LEU A 1 -2.65 -18.61 -26.22
N GLU A 2 -3.36 -19.25 -25.29
CA GLU A 2 -4.08 -20.49 -25.51
C GLU A 2 -5.40 -20.23 -26.26
N LYS A 3 -6.05 -21.29 -26.75
CA LYS A 3 -7.24 -21.18 -27.60
C LYS A 3 -8.41 -20.48 -26.89
N ASN A 4 -8.65 -20.84 -25.64
CA ASN A 4 -9.66 -20.24 -24.76
C ASN A 4 -9.43 -18.73 -24.55
N GLU A 5 -8.19 -18.27 -24.40
CA GLU A 5 -7.87 -16.84 -24.23
C GLU A 5 -8.20 -16.05 -25.49
N PHE A 6 -7.94 -16.62 -26.68
CA PHE A 6 -8.36 -16.00 -27.94
C PHE A 6 -9.88 -15.94 -28.07
N GLU A 7 -10.59 -17.04 -27.78
CA GLU A 7 -12.05 -17.10 -27.81
C GLU A 7 -12.66 -16.05 -26.86
N LEU A 8 -12.08 -15.88 -25.67
CA LEU A 8 -12.50 -14.88 -24.70
C LEU A 8 -12.30 -13.44 -25.22
N ILE A 9 -11.12 -13.10 -25.77
CA ILE A 9 -10.90 -11.76 -26.35
C ILE A 9 -11.80 -11.52 -27.57
N GLU A 10 -11.97 -12.53 -28.43
CA GLU A 10 -12.80 -12.44 -29.64
C GLU A 10 -14.29 -12.31 -29.31
N SER A 11 -14.75 -12.87 -28.19
CA SER A 11 -16.11 -12.65 -27.68
C SER A 11 -16.40 -11.19 -27.31
N ARG A 12 -15.36 -10.36 -27.14
CA ARG A 12 -15.47 -8.94 -26.82
C ARG A 12 -15.51 -8.04 -28.05
N PHE A 13 -15.60 -8.59 -29.26
CA PHE A 13 -15.83 -7.80 -30.46
C PHE A 13 -17.32 -7.51 -30.65
N PHE A 14 -17.64 -6.25 -30.93
CA PHE A 14 -19.00 -5.77 -31.11
C PHE A 14 -19.09 -4.88 -32.35
N LYS A 15 -20.31 -4.68 -32.88
CA LYS A 15 -20.57 -3.66 -33.88
C LYS A 15 -20.60 -2.29 -33.23
N LYS A 16 -20.15 -1.25 -33.94
CA LYS A 16 -20.18 0.13 -33.42
C LYS A 16 -21.58 0.60 -33.01
N THR A 17 -22.61 0.16 -33.72
CA THR A 17 -24.02 0.47 -33.41
C THR A 17 -24.43 -0.05 -32.04
N ASP A 18 -24.03 -1.28 -31.72
CA ASP A 18 -24.46 -1.98 -30.50
C ASP A 18 -23.75 -1.40 -29.28
N VAL A 19 -22.47 -1.02 -29.45
CA VAL A 19 -21.66 -0.42 -28.40
C VAL A 19 -22.18 0.95 -27.95
N ALA A 20 -22.84 1.70 -28.84
CA ALA A 20 -23.49 2.95 -28.45
C ALA A 20 -24.58 2.74 -27.40
N ALA A 21 -25.31 1.62 -27.47
CA ALA A 21 -26.33 1.24 -26.50
C ALA A 21 -25.75 0.54 -25.26
N LEU A 22 -24.79 -0.38 -25.46
CA LEU A 22 -24.21 -1.20 -24.39
C LEU A 22 -23.25 -0.40 -23.49
N CYS A 23 -22.49 0.52 -24.06
CA CYS A 23 -21.46 1.27 -23.34
C CYS A 23 -21.49 2.77 -23.70
N PRO A 24 -22.57 3.51 -23.34
CA PRO A 24 -22.74 4.91 -23.70
C PRO A 24 -21.77 5.87 -22.98
N ASN A 25 -21.21 5.43 -21.84
CA ASN A 25 -20.35 6.25 -20.99
C ASN A 25 -18.87 5.82 -21.00
N GLY A 26 -18.54 4.67 -21.59
CA GLY A 26 -17.16 4.19 -21.64
C GLY A 26 -16.24 5.05 -22.48
N VAL A 27 -14.97 5.10 -22.09
CA VAL A 27 -13.96 5.90 -22.80
C VAL A 27 -13.61 5.23 -24.13
N ARG A 28 -13.62 6.00 -25.22
CA ARG A 28 -13.21 5.54 -26.54
C ARG A 28 -11.70 5.69 -26.72
N LEU A 29 -11.01 4.60 -27.05
CA LEU A 29 -9.59 4.60 -27.35
C LEU A 29 -9.37 4.54 -28.85
N PHE A 30 -8.75 5.60 -29.39
CA PHE A 30 -8.40 5.70 -30.81
C PHE A 30 -6.87 5.77 -31.00
N PHE A 31 -6.41 5.49 -32.21
CA PHE A 31 -5.00 5.69 -32.55
C PHE A 31 -4.68 7.15 -32.90
N LYS A 32 -5.57 7.84 -33.65
CA LYS A 32 -5.36 9.20 -34.16
C LYS A 32 -6.09 10.27 -33.34
N ASN A 33 -5.47 11.43 -33.17
CA ASN A 33 -6.07 12.59 -32.48
C ASN A 33 -7.29 13.16 -33.20
N GLU A 34 -7.35 13.05 -34.54
CA GLU A 34 -8.51 13.50 -35.34
C GLU A 34 -9.79 12.77 -34.94
N ASN A 35 -9.73 11.44 -34.81
CA ASN A 35 -10.85 10.60 -34.38
C ASN A 35 -11.28 10.94 -32.95
N VAL A 36 -10.31 11.21 -32.06
CA VAL A 36 -10.57 11.66 -30.68
C VAL A 36 -11.35 12.97 -30.68
N ALA A 37 -10.89 13.97 -31.43
CA ALA A 37 -11.54 15.27 -31.50
C ALA A 37 -12.95 15.16 -32.10
N ALA A 38 -13.11 14.41 -33.19
CA ALA A 38 -14.40 14.17 -33.82
C ALA A 38 -15.40 13.53 -32.86
N TYR A 39 -14.99 12.49 -32.13
CA TYR A 39 -15.86 11.79 -31.18
C TYR A 39 -16.22 12.67 -29.97
N ASN A 40 -15.24 13.34 -29.36
CA ASN A 40 -15.49 14.24 -28.23
C ASN A 40 -16.49 15.34 -28.62
N ASN A 41 -16.29 15.99 -29.77
CA ASN A 41 -17.18 17.04 -30.25
C ASN A 41 -18.59 16.52 -30.56
N PHE A 42 -18.68 15.32 -31.17
CA PHE A 42 -19.96 14.69 -31.46
C PHE A 42 -20.76 14.39 -30.18
N VAL A 43 -20.14 13.78 -29.16
CA VAL A 43 -20.88 13.44 -27.94
C VAL A 43 -21.28 14.69 -27.16
N LEU A 44 -20.39 15.68 -27.07
CA LEU A 44 -20.69 16.94 -26.37
C LEU A 44 -21.76 17.78 -27.08
N SER A 45 -21.87 17.69 -28.41
CA SER A 45 -22.93 18.40 -29.15
C SER A 45 -24.31 17.79 -28.92
N GLN A 46 -24.38 16.46 -28.78
CA GLN A 46 -25.61 15.70 -28.54
C GLN A 46 -26.14 15.78 -27.10
N CYS A 47 -25.31 16.19 -26.13
CA CYS A 47 -25.76 16.32 -24.74
C CYS A 47 -26.56 17.63 -24.55
N GLU A 48 -27.79 17.48 -24.04
CA GLU A 48 -28.67 18.61 -23.67
C GLU A 48 -28.27 19.20 -22.31
N ASP A 49 -28.02 18.36 -21.30
CA ASP A 49 -27.61 18.76 -19.95
C ASP A 49 -26.10 19.05 -19.86
N LYS A 50 -25.66 20.14 -20.47
CA LYS A 50 -24.26 20.57 -20.47
C LYS A 50 -24.05 21.95 -19.87
N VAL A 51 -22.94 22.11 -19.16
CA VAL A 51 -22.49 23.38 -18.59
C VAL A 51 -21.25 23.84 -19.35
N VAL A 52 -21.34 24.98 -20.03
CA VAL A 52 -20.21 25.58 -20.73
C VAL A 52 -19.51 26.58 -19.79
N SER A 53 -18.22 26.39 -19.57
CA SER A 53 -17.36 27.27 -18.79
C SER A 53 -16.33 27.91 -19.70
N THR A 54 -16.22 29.24 -19.66
CA THR A 54 -15.23 30.02 -20.43
C THR A 54 -14.20 30.67 -19.53
N SER A 55 -12.98 30.88 -20.03
CA SER A 55 -11.88 31.42 -19.23
C SER A 55 -12.00 32.90 -18.94
N THR A 56 -11.55 33.28 -17.74
CA THR A 56 -11.36 34.69 -17.39
C THR A 56 -9.94 35.08 -17.78
N ASP A 57 -9.82 35.91 -18.82
CA ASP A 57 -8.54 36.39 -19.34
C ASP A 57 -8.37 37.87 -19.04
N VAL A 58 -7.29 38.21 -18.33
CA VAL A 58 -6.90 39.60 -18.04
C VAL A 58 -5.59 39.90 -18.76
N ILE A 59 -5.63 40.80 -19.74
CA ILE A 59 -4.45 41.22 -20.51
C ILE A 59 -3.80 42.41 -19.82
N ILE A 60 -2.49 42.34 -19.59
CA ILE A 60 -1.70 43.38 -18.90
C ILE A 60 -0.59 43.85 -19.84
N GLY A 61 -0.38 45.16 -19.92
CA GLY A 61 0.71 45.76 -20.70
C GLY A 61 0.35 46.23 -22.12
N CYS A 62 -0.94 46.21 -22.47
CA CYS A 62 -1.43 46.82 -23.72
C CYS A 62 -1.40 48.34 -23.64
N LYS A 63 -1.06 49.01 -24.75
CA LYS A 63 -1.01 50.46 -24.86
C LYS A 63 -2.37 51.08 -25.21
N ASN A 64 -3.26 50.32 -25.85
CA ASN A 64 -4.52 50.79 -26.42
C ASN A 64 -5.49 49.62 -26.67
N HIS A 65 -6.80 49.92 -26.73
CA HIS A 65 -7.87 48.92 -26.87
C HIS A 65 -7.82 48.09 -28.17
N GLU A 66 -7.37 48.68 -29.28
CA GLU A 66 -7.18 47.94 -30.55
C GLU A 66 -6.10 46.86 -30.42
N GLN A 67 -5.02 47.17 -29.70
CA GLN A 67 -3.95 46.22 -29.45
C GLN A 67 -4.44 45.07 -28.56
N GLU A 68 -5.25 45.37 -27.55
CA GLU A 68 -5.88 44.38 -26.68
C GLU A 68 -6.81 43.45 -27.48
N ALA A 69 -7.66 43.99 -28.34
CA ALA A 69 -8.56 43.21 -29.21
C ALA A 69 -7.77 42.26 -30.14
N ASN A 70 -6.71 42.75 -30.76
CA ASN A 70 -5.82 41.94 -31.61
C ASN A 70 -5.15 40.81 -30.83
N PHE A 71 -4.71 41.09 -29.60
CA PHE A 71 -4.11 40.08 -28.73
C PHE A 71 -5.12 39.05 -28.25
N ARG A 72 -6.37 39.45 -27.98
CA ARG A 72 -7.46 38.55 -27.63
C ARG A 72 -7.75 37.56 -28.78
N ILE A 73 -7.83 38.03 -30.03
CA ILE A 73 -8.00 37.15 -31.20
C ILE A 73 -6.85 36.14 -31.32
N LYS A 74 -5.59 36.58 -31.11
CA LYS A 74 -4.43 35.69 -31.14
C LYS A 74 -4.47 34.64 -30.01
N LEU A 75 -4.94 35.04 -28.82
CA LEU A 75 -5.03 34.16 -27.66
C LEU A 75 -6.04 33.02 -27.88
N HIS A 76 -7.20 33.29 -28.50
CA HIS A 76 -8.19 32.24 -28.79
C HIS A 76 -7.70 31.20 -29.81
N LYS A 77 -6.70 31.54 -30.64
CA LYS A 77 -6.10 30.61 -31.61
C LYS A 77 -4.96 29.76 -31.03
N LYS A 78 -4.50 30.04 -29.80
CA LYS A 78 -3.42 29.28 -29.16
C LYS A 78 -3.91 27.90 -28.70
N SER A 79 -3.01 26.93 -28.76
CA SER A 79 -3.31 25.58 -28.24
C SER A 79 -3.42 25.57 -26.71
N VAL A 80 -4.01 24.51 -26.16
CA VAL A 80 -4.08 24.30 -24.70
C VAL A 80 -2.69 24.25 -24.07
N ILE A 81 -1.70 23.71 -24.79
CA ILE A 81 -0.31 23.62 -24.32
C ILE A 81 0.30 25.03 -24.21
N ASP A 82 0.07 25.88 -25.21
CA ASP A 82 0.57 27.26 -25.26
C ASP A 82 -0.10 28.20 -24.26
N THR A 83 -1.18 27.74 -23.61
CA THR A 83 -1.98 28.49 -22.64
C THR A 83 -1.81 27.97 -21.21
N GLY A 84 -0.67 27.30 -20.95
CA GLY A 84 -0.34 26.77 -19.63
C GLY A 84 -1.21 25.59 -19.22
N GLY A 85 -1.77 24.86 -20.19
CA GLY A 85 -2.70 23.75 -19.96
C GLY A 85 -4.13 24.19 -19.67
N LEU A 86 -4.45 25.48 -19.74
CA LEU A 86 -5.78 26.00 -19.41
C LEU A 86 -6.57 26.30 -20.70
N PRO A 87 -7.56 25.46 -21.06
CA PRO A 87 -8.37 25.72 -22.25
C PRO A 87 -9.17 27.01 -22.12
N TYR A 88 -9.54 27.58 -23.26
CA TYR A 88 -10.41 28.75 -23.32
C TYR A 88 -11.85 28.42 -22.93
N GLU A 89 -12.35 27.27 -23.37
CA GLU A 89 -13.71 26.80 -23.10
C GLU A 89 -13.68 25.32 -22.74
N ILE A 90 -14.49 24.93 -21.76
CA ILE A 90 -14.75 23.52 -21.42
C ILE A 90 -16.27 23.31 -21.35
N THR A 91 -16.74 22.26 -22.01
CA THR A 91 -18.09 21.74 -21.83
C THR A 91 -18.09 20.61 -20.80
N PHE A 92 -18.81 20.81 -19.70
CA PHE A 92 -18.99 19.85 -18.62
C PHE A 92 -20.30 19.08 -18.76
N VAL A 93 -20.23 17.75 -18.67
CA VAL A 93 -21.36 16.83 -18.66
C VAL A 93 -21.15 15.81 -17.55
N ILE A 94 -22.08 15.75 -16.59
CA ILE A 94 -21.99 14.83 -15.45
C ILE A 94 -21.92 13.38 -15.96
N GLY A 95 -21.11 12.55 -15.30
CA GLY A 95 -20.89 11.15 -15.63
C GLY A 95 -19.86 10.89 -16.72
N LYS A 96 -19.31 11.93 -17.35
CA LYS A 96 -18.30 11.81 -18.42
C LYS A 96 -16.87 12.01 -17.89
N TYR A 97 -15.89 11.46 -18.62
CA TYR A 97 -14.49 11.54 -18.23
C TYR A 97 -13.83 12.85 -18.69
N TYR A 98 -12.94 13.36 -17.84
CA TYR A 98 -12.08 14.51 -18.09
C TYR A 98 -10.63 14.19 -17.73
N LEU A 99 -9.69 14.73 -18.49
CA LEU A 99 -8.25 14.62 -18.26
C LEU A 99 -7.73 15.88 -17.61
N ILE A 100 -6.92 15.72 -16.56
CA ILE A 100 -6.12 16.80 -15.98
C ILE A 100 -5.02 17.19 -16.97
N THR A 101 -4.89 18.48 -17.25
CA THR A 101 -3.92 19.02 -18.23
C THR A 101 -2.65 19.59 -17.62
N THR A 102 -2.61 19.79 -16.30
CA THR A 102 -1.48 20.39 -15.59
C THR A 102 -1.18 19.65 -14.29
N ASN A 103 0.04 19.75 -13.79
CA ASN A 103 0.37 19.16 -12.49
C ASN A 103 -0.28 19.99 -11.37
N ILE A 104 -1.29 19.42 -10.71
CA ILE A 104 -1.98 20.04 -9.58
C ILE A 104 -1.25 19.68 -8.28
N ASP A 105 -1.11 18.37 -8.01
CA ASP A 105 -0.31 17.81 -6.91
C ASP A 105 0.16 16.40 -7.31
N VAL A 106 1.41 16.30 -7.72
CA VAL A 106 2.01 15.03 -8.19
C VAL A 106 2.07 14.00 -7.07
N ASN A 107 2.31 14.44 -5.83
CA ASN A 107 2.38 13.54 -4.67
C ASN A 107 1.01 13.02 -4.26
N ASP A 108 -0.06 13.69 -4.67
CA ASP A 108 -1.45 13.26 -4.47
C ASP A 108 -2.02 12.57 -5.73
N GLY A 109 -1.21 12.26 -6.75
CA GLY A 109 -1.66 11.58 -7.98
C GLY A 109 -2.48 12.46 -8.95
N LEU A 110 -2.56 13.77 -8.71
CA LEU A 110 -3.25 14.75 -9.56
C LEU A 110 -2.26 15.42 -10.50
N CYS A 111 -1.77 14.66 -11.48
CA CYS A 111 -0.80 15.12 -12.48
C CYS A 111 -1.43 15.25 -13.87
N ASN A 112 -0.68 15.85 -14.80
CA ASN A 112 -1.09 15.91 -16.20
C ASN A 112 -1.26 14.49 -16.77
N GLY A 113 -2.44 14.21 -17.34
CA GLY A 113 -2.82 12.91 -17.88
C GLY A 113 -3.71 12.08 -16.96
N SER A 114 -3.87 12.46 -15.69
CA SER A 114 -4.82 11.77 -14.80
C SER A 114 -6.26 11.96 -15.30
N ALA A 115 -6.95 10.86 -15.57
CA ALA A 115 -8.35 10.86 -16.02
C ALA A 115 -9.30 10.54 -14.87
N GLY A 116 -10.37 11.31 -14.75
CA GLY A 116 -11.42 11.06 -13.76
C GLY A 116 -12.81 11.30 -14.33
N LYS A 117 -13.82 10.69 -13.72
CA LYS A 117 -15.23 10.83 -14.06
C LYS A 117 -15.81 12.02 -13.32
N LEU A 118 -16.45 12.95 -14.04
CA LEU A 118 -17.14 14.08 -13.45
C LEU A 118 -18.38 13.61 -12.70
N VAL A 119 -18.49 13.93 -11.41
CA VAL A 119 -19.64 13.53 -10.58
C VAL A 119 -20.48 14.70 -10.09
N TYR A 120 -19.89 15.90 -9.94
CA TYR A 120 -20.62 17.07 -9.47
C TYR A 120 -19.98 18.39 -9.90
N LEU A 121 -20.81 19.42 -10.08
CA LEU A 121 -20.43 20.79 -10.40
C LEU A 121 -20.91 21.72 -9.29
N GLU A 122 -19.99 22.50 -8.71
CA GLU A 122 -20.28 23.41 -7.62
C GLU A 122 -20.23 24.86 -8.12
N PHE A 123 -21.35 25.56 -7.95
CA PHE A 123 -21.54 26.94 -8.35
C PHE A 123 -21.57 27.84 -7.12
N ASP A 124 -21.16 29.10 -7.30
CA ASP A 124 -21.36 30.14 -6.29
C ASP A 124 -22.78 30.75 -6.35
N GLU A 125 -23.04 31.73 -5.49
CA GLU A 125 -24.31 32.47 -5.43
C GLU A 125 -24.62 33.26 -6.71
N SER A 126 -23.61 33.53 -7.53
CA SER A 126 -23.74 34.21 -8.83
C SER A 126 -23.88 33.21 -9.98
N TYR A 127 -24.14 31.92 -9.69
CA TYR A 127 -24.22 30.84 -10.68
C TYR A 127 -22.95 30.66 -11.53
N THR A 128 -21.79 31.09 -11.00
CA THR A 128 -20.50 30.87 -11.64
C THR A 128 -19.92 29.54 -11.16
N LEU A 129 -19.44 28.72 -12.10
CA LEU A 129 -18.81 27.44 -11.77
C LEU A 129 -17.46 27.68 -11.08
N ILE A 130 -17.36 27.32 -9.80
CA ILE A 130 -16.17 27.56 -8.97
C ILE A 130 -15.35 26.29 -8.71
N ARG A 131 -15.99 25.12 -8.73
CA ARG A 131 -15.33 23.83 -8.47
C ARG A 131 -16.00 22.68 -9.19
N VAL A 132 -15.17 21.73 -9.61
CA VAL A 132 -15.57 20.50 -10.29
C VAL A 132 -15.14 19.32 -9.44
N TRP A 133 -16.02 18.34 -9.25
CA TRP A 133 -15.75 17.17 -8.43
C TRP A 133 -15.61 15.94 -9.31
N MET A 134 -14.49 15.22 -9.18
CA MET A 134 -14.16 14.10 -10.05
C MET A 134 -13.77 12.85 -9.25
N GLU A 135 -14.20 11.69 -9.71
CA GLU A 135 -13.79 10.38 -9.17
C GLU A 135 -12.76 9.71 -10.07
N PHE A 136 -11.70 9.16 -9.48
CA PHE A 136 -10.59 8.53 -10.20
C PHE A 136 -10.66 7.02 -9.97
N CYS A 137 -11.02 6.27 -11.02
CA CYS A 137 -11.19 4.82 -10.95
C CYS A 137 -9.86 4.11 -10.67
N GLY A 138 -9.90 3.06 -9.85
CA GLY A 138 -8.78 2.13 -9.66
C GLY A 138 -7.74 2.51 -8.62
N SER A 139 -7.87 3.65 -7.91
CA SER A 139 -6.97 3.99 -6.81
C SER A 139 -7.54 5.01 -5.83
N ASP A 140 -7.80 4.56 -4.59
CA ASP A 140 -8.17 5.43 -3.46
C ASP A 140 -7.05 6.37 -3.03
N LYS A 141 -5.83 6.20 -3.56
CA LYS A 141 -4.69 7.04 -3.24
C LYS A 141 -4.75 8.37 -3.98
N VAL A 142 -5.34 8.42 -5.17
CA VAL A 142 -5.40 9.65 -5.99
C VAL A 142 -6.31 10.65 -5.31
N GLY A 143 -5.82 11.88 -5.09
CA GLY A 143 -6.57 12.98 -4.50
C GLY A 143 -6.84 12.84 -3.00
N ARG A 144 -6.18 11.92 -2.28
CA ARG A 144 -6.46 11.66 -0.85
C ARG A 144 -6.28 12.90 0.01
N LYS A 145 -5.21 13.67 -0.20
CA LYS A 145 -4.96 14.91 0.56
C LYS A 145 -6.01 15.96 0.22
N LYS A 146 -6.36 16.10 -1.06
CA LYS A 146 -7.43 17.01 -1.52
C LYS A 146 -8.80 16.66 -0.93
N ARG A 147 -9.15 15.37 -0.85
CA ARG A 147 -10.41 14.92 -0.23
C ARG A 147 -10.45 15.19 1.27
N GLN A 148 -9.35 14.94 1.99
CA GLN A 148 -9.26 15.27 3.42
C GLN A 148 -9.50 16.76 3.68
N LYS A 149 -8.89 17.65 2.89
CA LYS A 149 -9.11 19.10 2.99
C LYS A 149 -10.52 19.52 2.58
N GLY A 150 -11.12 18.82 1.62
CA GLY A 150 -12.46 19.08 1.08
C GLY A 150 -13.61 18.36 1.79
N ALA A 151 -13.36 17.60 2.88
CA ALA A 151 -14.36 16.71 3.47
C ALA A 151 -15.64 17.44 3.94
N ALA A 152 -15.49 18.63 4.54
CA ALA A 152 -16.62 19.45 4.96
C ALA A 152 -17.45 19.94 3.75
N LEU A 153 -16.79 20.25 2.63
CA LEU A 153 -17.43 20.69 1.40
C LEU A 153 -18.16 19.53 0.71
N ALA A 154 -17.57 18.33 0.71
CA ALA A 154 -18.21 17.13 0.19
C ALA A 154 -19.51 16.82 0.95
N LEU A 155 -19.48 16.91 2.29
CA LEU A 155 -20.66 16.71 3.13
C LEU A 155 -21.75 17.76 2.85
N ARG A 156 -21.38 19.05 2.77
CA ARG A 156 -22.31 20.15 2.47
C ARG A 156 -23.01 19.94 1.12
N ASN A 157 -22.25 19.52 0.10
CA ASN A 157 -22.76 19.35 -1.26
C ASN A 157 -23.34 17.94 -1.51
N LYS A 158 -23.40 17.07 -0.49
CA LYS A 158 -23.85 15.67 -0.60
C LYS A 158 -23.12 14.88 -1.70
N VAL A 159 -21.83 15.15 -1.88
CA VAL A 159 -20.98 14.48 -2.86
C VAL A 159 -20.27 13.30 -2.19
N SER A 160 -20.04 12.24 -2.97
CA SER A 160 -19.25 11.07 -2.57
C SER A 160 -17.92 11.45 -1.91
N ASN A 161 -17.54 10.71 -0.87
CA ASN A 161 -16.26 10.88 -0.17
C ASN A 161 -15.04 10.43 -0.99
N LEU A 162 -15.26 9.81 -2.16
CA LEU A 162 -14.23 9.44 -3.14
C LEU A 162 -14.00 10.54 -4.18
N ALA A 163 -14.91 11.51 -4.28
CA ALA A 163 -14.81 12.61 -5.22
C ALA A 163 -13.74 13.63 -4.79
N VAL A 164 -12.89 13.99 -5.74
CA VAL A 164 -11.77 14.91 -5.54
C VAL A 164 -12.16 16.30 -6.06
N PRO A 165 -12.01 17.36 -5.24
CA PRO A 165 -12.30 18.73 -5.65
C PRO A 165 -11.21 19.33 -6.55
N ILE A 166 -11.55 19.66 -7.79
CA ILE A 166 -10.71 20.37 -8.77
C ILE A 166 -11.16 21.83 -8.87
N GLU A 167 -10.21 22.75 -8.67
CA GLU A 167 -10.45 24.19 -8.56
C GLU A 167 -9.80 24.94 -9.72
N LEU A 168 -10.24 26.17 -9.94
CA LEU A 168 -9.67 27.08 -10.93
C LEU A 168 -8.17 27.32 -10.67
N ARG A 169 -7.38 27.34 -11.74
CA ARG A 169 -5.96 27.70 -11.72
C ARG A 169 -5.73 28.93 -12.58
N THR A 170 -4.64 29.64 -12.29
CA THR A 170 -4.21 30.80 -13.07
C THR A 170 -2.89 30.49 -13.77
N ALA A 171 -2.83 30.75 -15.07
CA ALA A 171 -1.60 30.68 -15.86
C ALA A 171 -1.25 32.06 -16.42
N ASN A 172 0.05 32.37 -16.47
CA ASN A 172 0.58 33.59 -17.09
C ASN A 172 1.10 33.24 -18.49
N ILE A 173 0.54 33.86 -19.52
CA ILE A 173 0.82 33.58 -20.92
C ILE A 173 1.41 34.83 -21.56
N SER A 174 2.68 34.76 -21.96
CA SER A 174 3.33 35.87 -22.67
C SER A 174 2.84 35.96 -24.11
N LEU A 175 2.38 37.13 -24.54
CA LEU A 175 1.91 37.39 -25.91
C LEU A 175 2.97 38.05 -26.80
N THR A 176 4.01 38.61 -26.21
CA THR A 176 5.14 39.21 -26.91
C THR A 176 6.45 38.54 -26.49
N SER A 177 7.43 38.51 -27.40
CA SER A 177 8.75 37.91 -27.14
C SER A 177 9.51 38.63 -26.02
N ASP A 178 9.28 39.93 -25.86
CA ASP A 178 9.84 40.76 -24.80
C ASP A 178 9.09 40.65 -23.46
N ARG A 179 8.04 39.81 -23.39
CA ARG A 179 7.18 39.57 -22.21
C ARG A 179 6.54 40.83 -21.62
N LYS A 180 6.47 41.94 -22.37
CA LYS A 180 5.81 43.17 -21.92
C LYS A 180 4.29 43.04 -21.88
N VAL A 181 3.73 42.22 -22.76
CA VAL A 181 2.29 41.92 -22.76
C VAL A 181 2.07 40.49 -22.27
N VAL A 182 1.37 40.37 -21.15
CA VAL A 182 1.08 39.09 -20.49
C VAL A 182 -0.41 38.95 -20.26
N VAL A 183 -0.94 37.76 -20.51
CA VAL A 183 -2.31 37.39 -20.15
C VAL A 183 -2.30 36.53 -18.91
N LYS A 184 -3.12 36.90 -17.93
CA LYS A 184 -3.48 36.03 -16.82
C LYS A 184 -4.78 35.31 -17.17
N ARG A 185 -4.69 34.02 -17.48
CA ARG A 185 -5.84 33.15 -17.75
C ARG A 185 -6.21 32.39 -16.49
N LYS A 186 -7.47 32.47 -16.06
CA LYS A 186 -8.03 31.66 -14.97
C LYS A 186 -9.07 30.68 -15.53
N HIS A 187 -8.80 29.37 -15.40
CA HIS A 187 -9.72 28.28 -15.79
C HIS A 187 -9.40 26.98 -15.04
N PHE A 188 -10.29 25.99 -15.11
CA PHE A 188 -10.03 24.61 -14.71
C PHE A 188 -8.97 23.95 -15.62
N PRO A 189 -8.02 23.19 -15.05
CA PRO A 189 -7.00 22.46 -15.79
C PRO A 189 -7.54 21.11 -16.29
N LEU A 190 -8.63 21.12 -17.04
CA LEU A 190 -9.34 19.93 -17.49
C LEU A 190 -9.60 19.99 -18.99
N ILE A 191 -9.70 18.85 -19.66
CA ILE A 191 -10.27 18.72 -21.01
C ILE A 191 -11.18 17.49 -21.06
N ALA A 192 -12.20 17.53 -21.93
CA ALA A 192 -13.07 16.38 -22.13
C ALA A 192 -12.26 15.17 -22.64
N ALA A 193 -12.57 14.00 -22.09
CA ALA A 193 -11.85 12.75 -22.34
C ALA A 193 -12.81 11.58 -22.57
N LEU A 194 -13.92 11.83 -23.27
CA LEU A 194 -14.86 10.79 -23.71
C LEU A 194 -14.18 9.84 -24.70
N ALA A 195 -13.29 10.41 -25.50
CA ALA A 195 -12.30 9.73 -26.30
C ALA A 195 -10.91 10.23 -25.95
N MET A 196 -9.92 9.35 -26.09
CA MET A 196 -8.50 9.70 -26.04
C MET A 196 -7.68 8.77 -26.91
N THR A 197 -6.42 9.14 -27.15
CA THR A 197 -5.51 8.24 -27.85
C THR A 197 -5.02 7.12 -26.94
N ILE A 198 -4.71 5.96 -27.51
CA ILE A 198 -4.15 4.81 -26.77
C ILE A 198 -2.92 5.25 -25.95
N HIS A 199 -2.03 6.04 -26.55
CA HIS A 199 -0.84 6.58 -25.86
C HIS A 199 -1.20 7.43 -24.64
N LYS A 200 -2.26 8.25 -24.71
CA LYS A 200 -2.70 9.10 -23.59
C LYS A 200 -3.43 8.33 -22.51
N SER A 201 -3.96 7.15 -22.83
CA SER A 201 -4.59 6.26 -21.84
C SER A 201 -3.57 5.52 -20.96
N GLN A 202 -2.30 5.48 -21.35
CA GLN A 202 -1.26 4.74 -20.62
C GLN A 202 -1.15 5.20 -19.17
N GLY A 203 -1.23 4.26 -18.23
CA GLY A 203 -1.23 4.53 -16.79
C GLY A 203 -2.61 4.87 -16.21
N GLY A 204 -3.61 5.15 -17.04
CA GLY A 204 -5.00 5.33 -16.62
C GLY A 204 -5.75 4.02 -16.41
N THR A 205 -6.78 4.07 -15.56
CA THR A 205 -7.71 2.96 -15.30
C THR A 205 -9.14 3.46 -15.49
N PHE A 206 -9.96 2.71 -16.22
CA PHE A 206 -11.33 3.08 -16.55
C PHE A 206 -12.29 1.95 -16.20
N GLU A 207 -13.53 2.32 -15.88
CA GLU A 207 -14.62 1.37 -15.57
C GLU A 207 -14.99 0.57 -16.82
N GLU A 208 -15.10 1.27 -17.95
CA GLU A 208 -15.48 0.72 -19.25
C GLU A 208 -14.68 1.39 -20.36
N ILE A 209 -14.23 0.58 -21.33
CA ILE A 209 -13.50 1.08 -22.50
C ILE A 209 -14.07 0.49 -23.78
N VAL A 210 -14.01 1.30 -24.83
CA VAL A 210 -14.22 0.84 -26.20
C VAL A 210 -12.98 1.13 -27.00
N TYR A 211 -12.37 0.09 -27.53
CA TYR A 211 -11.14 0.17 -28.28
C TYR A 211 -11.41 -0.04 -29.77
N GLU A 212 -11.05 0.95 -30.60
CA GLU A 212 -11.05 0.78 -32.06
C GLU A 212 -9.79 0.01 -32.47
N TYR A 213 -9.93 -1.30 -32.61
CA TYR A 213 -8.87 -2.23 -32.94
C TYR A 213 -8.53 -2.21 -34.43
N SER A 214 -7.23 -2.26 -34.73
CA SER A 214 -6.70 -2.53 -36.06
C SER A 214 -5.57 -3.56 -35.99
N LYS A 215 -5.53 -4.47 -36.97
CA LYS A 215 -4.42 -5.41 -37.16
C LYS A 215 -3.07 -4.74 -37.44
N THR A 216 -3.07 -3.45 -37.80
CA THR A 216 -1.86 -2.66 -38.07
C THR A 216 -1.31 -1.97 -36.82
N HIS A 217 -2.04 -1.98 -35.70
CA HIS A 217 -1.51 -1.46 -34.45
C HIS A 217 -0.33 -2.32 -33.99
N SER A 218 0.60 -1.73 -33.24
CA SER A 218 1.71 -2.51 -32.67
C SER A 218 1.24 -3.35 -31.48
N GLN A 219 1.96 -4.42 -31.17
CA GLN A 219 1.64 -5.30 -30.05
C GLN A 219 1.61 -4.53 -28.71
N GLU A 220 2.50 -3.55 -28.54
CA GLU A 220 2.61 -2.71 -27.35
C GLU A 220 1.37 -1.81 -27.20
N LEU A 221 0.86 -1.25 -28.30
CA LEU A 221 -0.33 -0.42 -28.29
C LEU A 221 -1.58 -1.21 -27.94
N VAL A 222 -1.72 -2.42 -28.49
CA VAL A 222 -2.81 -3.32 -28.13
C VAL A 222 -2.74 -3.67 -26.65
N TYR A 223 -1.55 -4.01 -26.14
CA TYR A 223 -1.35 -4.26 -24.71
C TYR A 223 -1.76 -3.06 -23.85
N VAL A 224 -1.33 -1.84 -24.22
CA VAL A 224 -1.72 -0.62 -23.50
C VAL A 224 -3.24 -0.47 -23.50
N ALA A 225 -3.89 -0.55 -24.66
CA ALA A 225 -5.35 -0.38 -24.77
C ALA A 225 -6.14 -1.39 -23.93
N LEU A 226 -5.82 -2.69 -24.06
CA LEU A 226 -6.57 -3.75 -23.38
C LEU A 226 -6.35 -3.76 -21.85
N SER A 227 -5.20 -3.26 -21.38
CA SER A 227 -4.87 -3.22 -19.95
C SER A 227 -5.47 -2.01 -19.19
N ARG A 228 -6.29 -1.17 -19.85
CA ARG A 228 -6.85 0.02 -19.20
C ARG A 228 -8.14 -0.25 -18.40
N VAL A 229 -8.75 -1.41 -18.58
CA VAL A 229 -10.00 -1.81 -17.90
C VAL A 229 -9.72 -2.87 -16.84
N THR A 230 -10.48 -2.86 -15.75
CA THR A 230 -10.30 -3.78 -14.61
C THR A 230 -11.09 -5.09 -14.75
N ASN A 231 -12.13 -5.09 -15.58
CA ASN A 231 -12.98 -6.25 -15.84
C ASN A 231 -13.16 -6.44 -17.36
N ILE A 232 -12.93 -7.66 -17.83
CA ILE A 232 -13.07 -8.00 -19.25
C ILE A 232 -14.50 -7.84 -19.77
N GLU A 233 -15.51 -7.95 -18.89
CA GLU A 233 -16.91 -7.71 -19.24
C GLU A 233 -17.20 -6.25 -19.62
N ASN A 234 -16.31 -5.33 -19.24
CA ASN A 234 -16.41 -3.92 -19.55
C ASN A 234 -15.47 -3.51 -20.70
N LEU A 235 -14.85 -4.50 -21.36
CA LEU A 235 -14.07 -4.33 -22.57
C LEU A 235 -14.96 -4.52 -23.80
N TYR A 236 -14.96 -3.53 -24.67
CA TYR A 236 -15.60 -3.60 -25.98
C TYR A 236 -14.57 -3.29 -27.06
N ILE A 237 -14.48 -4.17 -28.04
CA ILE A 237 -13.57 -4.01 -29.17
C ILE A 237 -14.40 -3.80 -30.42
N VAL A 238 -14.09 -2.76 -31.19
CA VAL A 238 -14.73 -2.47 -32.49
C VAL A 238 -13.66 -2.39 -33.56
N THR A 239 -14.00 -2.64 -34.83
CA THR A 239 -13.11 -2.36 -35.95
C THR A 239 -13.62 -1.16 -36.73
N SER A 240 -12.76 -0.52 -37.51
CA SER A 240 -13.15 0.67 -38.27
C SER A 240 -14.33 0.41 -39.22
N ASP A 241 -14.41 -0.82 -39.74
CA ASP A 241 -15.31 -1.30 -40.79
C ASP A 241 -16.41 -2.26 -40.31
N ASP A 242 -16.46 -2.60 -39.01
CA ASP A 242 -17.38 -3.59 -38.42
C ASP A 242 -17.45 -4.95 -39.14
N SER A 243 -16.41 -5.31 -39.91
CA SER A 243 -16.43 -6.47 -40.80
C SER A 243 -15.68 -7.69 -40.28
N THR A 244 -14.71 -7.49 -39.37
CA THR A 244 -13.80 -8.55 -38.91
C THR A 244 -13.70 -8.60 -37.39
N PHE A 245 -14.25 -9.66 -36.79
CA PHE A 245 -14.19 -9.92 -35.35
C PHE A 245 -13.13 -10.96 -35.02
N LYS A 246 -11.89 -10.65 -35.38
CA LYS A 246 -10.74 -11.55 -35.19
C LYS A 246 -9.58 -10.81 -34.56
N PHE A 247 -9.03 -11.39 -33.51
CA PHE A 247 -7.86 -10.86 -32.83
C PHE A 247 -6.59 -11.44 -33.45
N TYR A 248 -5.75 -10.61 -34.06
CA TYR A 248 -4.58 -11.05 -34.84
C TYR A 248 -3.26 -11.07 -34.04
N HIS A 249 -3.22 -10.34 -32.92
CA HIS A 249 -2.01 -10.14 -32.13
C HIS A 249 -1.64 -11.38 -31.32
N ASN A 250 -0.33 -11.60 -31.10
CA ASN A 250 0.23 -12.75 -30.39
C ASN A 250 -0.15 -14.15 -30.94
N ARG A 251 -0.63 -14.24 -32.19
CA ARG A 251 -0.86 -15.54 -32.88
C ARG A 251 0.43 -16.17 -33.42
N ARG A 252 1.47 -15.36 -33.64
CA ARG A 252 2.84 -15.77 -33.95
C ARG A 252 3.76 -14.91 -33.11
N GLN A 253 4.85 -15.48 -32.59
CA GLN A 253 5.85 -14.70 -31.86
C GLN A 253 6.50 -13.70 -32.80
N ALA A 254 6.30 -12.41 -32.54
CA ALA A 254 6.96 -11.36 -33.28
C ALA A 254 8.42 -11.27 -32.82
N THR A 255 9.35 -11.25 -33.77
CA THR A 255 10.79 -11.05 -33.52
C THR A 255 11.09 -9.75 -32.77
N SER A 256 10.23 -8.73 -32.89
CA SER A 256 10.33 -7.46 -32.17
C SER A 256 10.22 -7.58 -30.65
N THR A 257 9.63 -8.67 -30.13
CA THR A 257 9.44 -8.89 -28.68
C THR A 257 10.50 -9.79 -28.06
N ALA A 258 11.39 -10.37 -28.86
CA ALA A 258 12.37 -11.35 -28.40
C ALA A 258 13.37 -10.76 -27.38
N SER A 259 13.85 -9.54 -27.62
CA SER A 259 14.76 -8.84 -26.70
C SER A 259 14.11 -8.56 -25.34
N LEU A 260 12.84 -8.13 -25.35
CA LEU A 260 12.06 -7.88 -24.13
C LEU A 260 11.86 -9.17 -23.32
N LEU A 261 11.53 -10.28 -24.00
CA LEU A 261 11.36 -11.58 -23.35
C LEU A 261 12.69 -12.10 -22.75
N GLN A 262 13.81 -11.89 -23.44
CA GLN A 262 15.14 -12.21 -22.90
C GLN A 262 15.45 -11.39 -21.65
N GLU A 263 15.10 -10.10 -21.64
CA GLU A 263 15.31 -9.26 -20.47
C GLU A 263 14.42 -9.66 -19.29
N PHE A 264 13.14 -9.98 -19.52
CA PHE A 264 12.28 -10.53 -18.47
C PHE A 264 12.81 -11.84 -17.90
N LYS A 265 13.34 -12.73 -18.76
CA LYS A 265 14.01 -13.96 -18.32
C LYS A 265 15.24 -13.64 -17.47
N ARG A 266 16.09 -12.70 -17.92
CA ARG A 266 17.28 -12.25 -17.16
C ARG A 266 16.90 -11.70 -15.79
N LEU A 267 15.86 -10.87 -15.70
CA LEU A 267 15.36 -10.31 -14.43
C LEU A 267 14.82 -11.40 -13.50
N SER A 268 14.06 -12.37 -14.04
CA SER A 268 13.53 -13.48 -13.24
C SER A 268 14.64 -14.37 -12.65
N LEU A 269 15.76 -14.51 -13.37
CA LEU A 269 16.91 -15.32 -12.94
C LEU A 269 17.87 -14.57 -12.01
N ASN A 270 17.90 -13.23 -12.08
CA ASN A 270 18.76 -12.37 -11.25
C ASN A 270 17.94 -11.66 -10.17
N CYS A 271 17.15 -12.42 -9.42
CA CYS A 271 16.46 -11.90 -8.25
C CYS A 271 17.47 -11.55 -7.16
N VAL A 272 17.35 -10.35 -6.56
CA VAL A 272 18.21 -9.94 -5.44
C VAL A 272 17.86 -10.80 -4.23
N GLN A 273 18.85 -11.46 -3.62
CA GLN A 273 18.65 -12.21 -2.39
C GLN A 273 18.38 -11.24 -1.23
N THR A 274 17.17 -11.31 -0.66
CA THR A 274 16.82 -10.51 0.51
C THR A 274 17.39 -11.14 1.77
N LYS A 275 17.64 -10.33 2.81
CA LYS A 275 18.03 -10.86 4.13
C LYS A 275 17.01 -11.87 4.67
N ALA A 276 15.73 -11.62 4.44
CA ALA A 276 14.65 -12.55 4.79
C ALA A 276 14.85 -13.92 4.10
N GLN A 277 15.18 -13.92 2.81
CA GLN A 277 15.44 -15.17 2.08
C GLN A 277 16.64 -15.93 2.67
N SER A 278 17.74 -15.24 3.00
CA SER A 278 18.90 -15.89 3.63
C SER A 278 18.57 -16.51 4.99
N VAL A 279 17.72 -15.86 5.79
CA VAL A 279 17.26 -16.41 7.08
C VAL A 279 16.33 -17.61 6.86
N LEU A 280 15.43 -17.53 5.88
CA LEU A 280 14.56 -18.66 5.52
C LEU A 280 15.36 -19.88 5.05
N ASP A 281 16.38 -19.66 4.22
CA ASP A 281 17.27 -20.73 3.77
C ASP A 281 18.04 -21.33 4.96
N PHE A 282 18.48 -20.50 5.92
CA PHE A 282 19.12 -20.96 7.16
C PHE A 282 18.19 -21.83 8.01
N ILE A 283 16.94 -21.39 8.22
CA ILE A 283 15.94 -22.15 8.99
C ILE A 283 15.62 -23.48 8.29
N ARG A 284 15.37 -23.47 6.98
CA ARG A 284 14.96 -24.66 6.21
C ARG A 284 16.07 -25.70 6.06
N ASN A 285 17.33 -25.26 5.95
CA ASN A 285 18.46 -26.17 5.76
C ASN A 285 18.94 -26.81 7.06
N ARG A 286 18.40 -26.42 8.22
CA ARG A 286 18.79 -26.94 9.54
C ARG A 286 17.63 -27.74 10.14
N ASN A 287 17.88 -29.01 10.44
CA ASN A 287 16.95 -29.87 11.20
C ASN A 287 17.04 -29.56 12.71
N GLY A 288 16.71 -28.31 13.09
CA GLY A 288 16.81 -27.84 14.47
C GLY A 288 15.65 -26.92 14.83
N VAL A 289 15.64 -26.46 16.09
CA VAL A 289 14.64 -25.50 16.56
C VAL A 289 15.09 -24.10 16.23
N SER A 290 14.23 -23.37 15.54
CA SER A 290 14.37 -21.94 15.30
C SER A 290 13.64 -21.16 16.40
N ILE A 291 14.38 -20.26 17.05
CA ILE A 291 13.87 -19.39 18.12
C ILE A 291 14.11 -17.95 17.69
N MET A 292 13.08 -17.11 17.74
CA MET A 292 13.15 -15.70 17.38
C MET A 292 12.74 -14.86 18.59
N THR A 293 13.57 -13.89 18.95
CA THR A 293 13.33 -12.99 20.08
C THR A 293 13.04 -11.58 19.58
N PHE A 294 11.99 -10.95 20.09
CA PHE A 294 11.57 -9.61 19.72
C PHE A 294 11.06 -8.81 20.91
N ASN A 295 11.42 -7.53 20.93
CA ASN A 295 10.79 -6.53 21.78
C ASN A 295 9.60 -5.93 21.00
N CYS A 296 8.37 -6.14 21.50
CA CYS A 296 7.15 -5.78 20.78
C CYS A 296 6.63 -4.36 21.07
N GLN A 297 7.03 -3.75 22.19
CA GLN A 297 6.52 -2.45 22.66
C GLN A 297 4.98 -2.30 22.53
N SER A 298 4.22 -3.31 22.99
CA SER A 298 2.76 -3.54 22.80
C SER A 298 2.44 -4.57 21.72
N LEU A 299 2.33 -5.84 22.15
CA LEU A 299 1.99 -6.95 21.27
C LEU A 299 0.62 -6.77 20.60
N ASN A 300 -0.38 -6.22 21.30
CA ASN A 300 -1.73 -6.06 20.75
C ASN A 300 -1.74 -5.11 19.53
N SER A 301 -0.86 -4.10 19.53
CA SER A 301 -0.73 -3.15 18.42
C SER A 301 -0.01 -3.76 17.21
N HIS A 302 0.85 -4.76 17.43
CA HIS A 302 1.82 -5.27 16.44
C HIS A 302 1.65 -6.76 16.10
N LYS A 303 0.59 -7.42 16.58
CA LYS A 303 0.37 -8.86 16.36
C LYS A 303 0.32 -9.28 14.88
N TYR A 304 -0.10 -8.39 13.98
CA TYR A 304 -0.12 -8.66 12.54
C TYR A 304 1.23 -8.44 11.87
N ASP A 305 2.14 -7.68 12.49
CA ASP A 305 3.50 -7.47 11.98
C ASP A 305 4.33 -8.75 12.12
N LEU A 306 4.02 -9.60 13.12
CA LEU A 306 4.59 -10.94 13.33
C LEU A 306 4.13 -11.99 12.31
N GLN A 307 3.44 -11.58 11.24
CA GLN A 307 3.02 -12.44 10.14
C GLN A 307 3.94 -12.33 8.92
N ASP A 308 5.17 -11.86 9.06
CA ASP A 308 6.12 -11.86 7.95
C ASP A 308 6.60 -13.28 7.61
N SER A 309 7.27 -13.42 6.46
CA SER A 309 7.71 -14.72 5.94
C SER A 309 8.65 -15.49 6.88
N VAL A 310 9.53 -14.78 7.61
CA VAL A 310 10.51 -15.39 8.52
C VAL A 310 9.84 -15.83 9.81
N THR A 311 9.05 -14.94 10.45
CA THR A 311 8.38 -15.27 11.70
C THR A 311 7.49 -16.49 11.54
N ARG A 312 6.70 -16.59 10.47
CA ARG A 312 5.84 -17.77 10.20
C ARG A 312 6.57 -19.10 10.07
N GLN A 313 7.87 -19.09 9.79
CA GLN A 313 8.68 -20.31 9.64
C GLN A 313 9.45 -20.65 10.93
N THR A 314 9.44 -19.76 11.92
CA THR A 314 10.10 -19.96 13.21
C THR A 314 9.29 -20.90 14.09
N ASN A 315 9.93 -21.76 14.89
CA ASN A 315 9.24 -22.68 15.80
C ASN A 315 8.75 -22.00 17.08
N VAL A 316 9.57 -21.12 17.68
CA VAL A 316 9.30 -20.48 18.96
C VAL A 316 9.53 -18.97 18.88
N LEU A 317 8.58 -18.18 19.39
CA LEU A 317 8.73 -16.73 19.57
C LEU A 317 8.90 -16.40 21.05
N LEU A 318 9.94 -15.63 21.35
CA LEU A 318 10.21 -15.06 22.67
C LEU A 318 9.96 -13.56 22.61
N LEU A 319 8.88 -13.11 23.22
CA LEU A 319 8.44 -11.73 23.11
C LEU A 319 8.65 -11.01 24.44
N SER A 320 9.27 -9.82 24.39
CA SER A 320 9.39 -8.89 25.52
C SER A 320 8.62 -7.60 25.24
N GLU A 321 8.34 -6.83 26.31
CA GLU A 321 7.47 -5.64 26.27
C GLU A 321 6.10 -5.90 25.63
N THR A 322 5.51 -7.08 25.90
CA THR A 322 4.23 -7.47 25.30
C THR A 322 3.08 -6.56 25.74
N CYS A 323 3.18 -5.95 26.92
CA CYS A 323 2.16 -5.13 27.57
C CYS A 323 0.80 -5.83 27.69
N MET A 324 0.80 -7.17 27.74
CA MET A 324 -0.37 -8.02 27.81
C MET A 324 -0.82 -8.26 29.27
N SER A 325 -2.12 -8.42 29.50
CA SER A 325 -2.66 -8.80 30.83
C SER A 325 -2.38 -10.28 31.12
N ASN A 326 -2.24 -10.66 32.39
CA ASN A 326 -2.11 -12.06 32.79
C ASN A 326 -3.39 -12.89 32.57
N ASP A 327 -4.55 -12.23 32.46
CA ASP A 327 -5.84 -12.92 32.32
C ASP A 327 -6.23 -13.22 30.87
N TYR A 328 -5.61 -12.52 29.91
CA TYR A 328 -6.04 -12.54 28.51
C TYR A 328 -4.81 -12.65 27.58
N PRO A 329 -4.45 -13.88 27.14
CA PRO A 329 -3.45 -14.06 26.11
C PRO A 329 -3.92 -13.43 24.79
N ILE A 330 -2.97 -12.89 24.02
CA ILE A 330 -3.24 -12.27 22.73
C ILE A 330 -3.05 -13.31 21.63
N ASP A 331 -4.10 -13.53 20.84
CA ASP A 331 -4.01 -14.44 19.69
C ASP A 331 -3.12 -13.87 18.58
N ILE A 332 -2.11 -14.65 18.20
CA ILE A 332 -1.26 -14.40 17.04
C ILE A 332 -1.58 -15.50 16.01
N PRO A 333 -1.91 -15.18 14.75
CA PRO A 333 -2.21 -16.20 13.76
C PRO A 333 -1.06 -17.21 13.59
N ASN A 334 -1.38 -18.51 13.55
CA ASN A 334 -0.43 -19.65 13.48
C ASN A 334 0.43 -19.89 14.73
N PHE A 335 0.22 -19.13 15.80
CA PHE A 335 1.00 -19.25 17.02
C PHE A 335 0.09 -19.47 18.23
N ASN A 336 0.42 -20.45 19.05
CA ASN A 336 -0.23 -20.70 20.34
C ASN A 336 0.57 -20.04 21.47
N CYS A 337 -0.09 -19.31 22.36
CA CYS A 337 0.56 -18.77 23.56
C CYS A 337 0.75 -19.90 24.57
N ILE A 338 2.00 -20.20 24.93
CA ILE A 338 2.32 -21.26 25.89
C ILE A 338 2.33 -20.71 27.31
N VAL A 339 3.02 -19.59 27.51
CA VAL A 339 3.13 -18.92 28.80
C VAL A 339 3.35 -17.43 28.59
N HIS A 340 2.82 -16.63 29.50
CA HIS A 340 3.09 -15.22 29.55
C HIS A 340 3.04 -14.70 30.97
N PHE A 341 3.73 -13.59 31.20
CA PHE A 341 3.72 -12.93 32.50
C PHE A 341 3.97 -11.44 32.35
N LYS A 342 3.21 -10.64 33.10
CA LYS A 342 3.45 -9.22 33.31
C LYS A 342 3.14 -8.89 34.77
N ARG A 343 4.05 -8.21 35.47
CA ARG A 343 3.78 -7.75 36.83
C ARG A 343 2.77 -6.59 36.86
N ASP A 344 1.99 -6.53 37.94
CA ASP A 344 0.86 -5.61 38.09
C ASP A 344 1.31 -4.17 38.41
N THR A 345 2.55 -3.99 38.86
CA THR A 345 3.08 -2.71 39.36
C THR A 345 3.46 -1.72 38.28
N VAL A 346 3.54 -2.14 37.00
CA VAL A 346 4.00 -1.30 35.90
C VAL A 346 3.05 -1.33 34.70
N SER A 347 2.91 -0.18 34.05
CA SER A 347 2.11 -0.08 32.83
C SER A 347 2.78 -0.76 31.63
N LYS A 348 4.12 -0.73 31.56
CA LYS A 348 4.94 -1.28 30.48
C LYS A 348 5.78 -2.47 30.95
N GLY A 349 6.00 -3.42 30.06
CA GLY A 349 6.75 -4.65 30.33
C GLY A 349 5.97 -5.87 29.86
N GLY A 350 6.25 -7.00 30.48
CA GLY A 350 5.63 -8.27 30.17
C GLY A 350 6.40 -9.07 29.13
N VAL A 351 6.32 -10.38 29.27
CA VAL A 351 7.00 -11.37 28.45
C VAL A 351 6.03 -12.47 28.05
N ALA A 352 6.27 -13.12 26.92
CA ALA A 352 5.48 -14.24 26.47
C ALA A 352 6.28 -15.19 25.56
N ILE A 353 5.92 -16.47 25.61
CA ILE A 353 6.46 -17.52 24.74
C ILE A 353 5.31 -18.06 23.88
N TYR A 354 5.51 -18.06 22.57
CA TYR A 354 4.56 -18.63 21.61
C TYR A 354 5.20 -19.77 20.82
N GLN A 355 4.40 -20.80 20.54
CA GLN A 355 4.75 -21.94 19.70
C GLN A 355 4.06 -21.86 18.34
N ASN A 356 4.77 -22.15 17.26
CA ASN A 356 4.17 -22.26 15.94
C ASN A 356 3.39 -23.56 15.77
N ASN A 357 2.13 -23.47 15.34
CA ASN A 357 1.24 -24.61 15.16
C ASN A 357 1.57 -25.46 13.92
N ASN A 358 2.30 -24.90 12.95
CA ASN A 358 2.53 -25.56 11.65
C ASN A 358 3.73 -26.52 11.65
N ASN A 359 4.63 -26.42 12.64
CA ASN A 359 5.89 -27.17 12.68
C ASN A 359 5.93 -28.13 13.87
N ASP A 360 4.99 -29.09 13.89
CA ASP A 360 4.75 -30.00 15.01
C ASP A 360 5.79 -31.15 15.10
N THR A 361 7.05 -30.77 15.33
CA THR A 361 8.13 -31.72 15.66
C THR A 361 8.65 -31.54 17.10
N THR A 362 8.19 -30.52 17.82
CA THR A 362 8.65 -30.20 19.17
C THR A 362 7.48 -30.01 20.11
N ASN A 363 7.49 -30.71 21.25
CA ASN A 363 6.48 -30.55 22.29
C ASN A 363 6.97 -29.51 23.30
N ILE A 364 6.29 -28.36 23.38
CA ILE A 364 6.57 -27.35 24.39
C ILE A 364 5.60 -27.54 25.55
N MET A 365 6.16 -27.80 26.72
CA MET A 365 5.44 -27.96 27.97
C MET A 365 5.77 -26.79 28.87
N THR A 366 4.79 -26.25 29.57
CA THR A 366 5.05 -25.37 30.69
C THR A 366 5.58 -26.23 31.85
N PRO A 367 6.81 -26.03 32.35
CA PRO A 367 7.16 -26.54 33.65
C PRO A 367 6.21 -25.88 34.66
N ASN A 368 5.99 -26.48 35.84
CA ASN A 368 5.16 -25.90 36.92
C ASN A 368 5.72 -24.57 37.50
N ILE A 369 6.49 -23.85 36.71
CA ILE A 369 6.81 -22.43 36.80
C ILE A 369 5.66 -21.63 36.16
N ASP A 370 4.43 -22.06 36.39
CA ASP A 370 3.35 -21.10 36.55
C ASP A 370 3.66 -20.43 37.90
N ILE A 371 4.04 -19.15 37.88
CA ILE A 371 4.10 -18.34 39.10
C ILE A 371 2.69 -18.38 39.70
N ASN A 372 2.47 -19.30 40.65
CA ASN A 372 1.18 -19.69 41.22
C ASN A 372 0.19 -18.53 41.23
N VAL A 373 -0.69 -18.53 40.24
CA VAL A 373 -1.90 -17.73 40.25
C VAL A 373 -2.97 -18.59 40.90
N ALA A 374 -3.45 -18.09 42.03
CA ALA A 374 -4.46 -18.66 42.93
C ALA A 374 -3.92 -19.66 43.98
N ASN A 375 -3.83 -19.13 45.21
CA ASN A 375 -3.70 -19.80 46.50
C ASN A 375 -2.25 -20.05 47.00
N ASP A 376 -1.67 -18.93 47.48
CA ASP A 376 -1.08 -18.85 48.83
C ASP A 376 0.38 -19.27 49.08
N VAL A 377 1.37 -19.02 48.19
CA VAL A 377 2.80 -19.01 48.63
C VAL A 377 3.77 -17.98 47.99
N ASP A 378 3.63 -17.40 46.79
CA ASP A 378 4.67 -16.44 46.31
C ASP A 378 4.18 -15.11 45.73
N VAL A 379 3.81 -14.22 46.65
CA VAL A 379 3.37 -12.82 46.46
C VAL A 379 4.47 -11.89 45.90
N ASN A 380 5.74 -12.31 45.92
CA ASN A 380 6.86 -11.38 45.72
C ASN A 380 7.24 -11.14 44.25
N VAL A 381 7.08 -12.11 43.33
CA VAL A 381 7.49 -11.95 41.92
C VAL A 381 6.59 -10.93 41.19
N ARG A 382 5.28 -10.98 41.44
CA ARG A 382 4.30 -9.98 40.95
C ARG A 382 4.54 -8.55 41.46
N ARG A 383 5.35 -8.39 42.51
CA ARG A 383 5.65 -7.11 43.16
C ARG A 383 7.10 -6.66 42.98
N THR A 384 7.95 -7.40 42.25
CA THR A 384 9.34 -6.95 42.06
C THR A 384 9.39 -5.72 41.17
N ASN A 385 10.25 -4.77 41.52
CA ASN A 385 10.52 -3.62 40.68
C ASN A 385 11.56 -3.93 39.58
N VAL A 386 12.09 -5.16 39.53
CA VAL A 386 13.24 -5.53 38.69
C VAL A 386 12.83 -5.93 37.27
N GLY A 387 11.85 -6.83 37.09
CA GLY A 387 11.52 -7.31 35.76
C GLY A 387 10.38 -8.33 35.69
N ASP A 388 10.11 -8.78 34.46
CA ASP A 388 9.13 -9.79 34.08
C ASP A 388 9.87 -11.01 33.51
N ILE A 389 9.46 -12.22 33.87
CA ILE A 389 10.14 -13.45 33.45
C ILE A 389 9.12 -14.59 33.33
N CYS A 390 9.27 -15.44 32.31
CA CYS A 390 8.56 -16.71 32.21
C CYS A 390 9.42 -17.76 31.50
N ALA A 391 9.10 -19.03 31.73
CA ALA A 391 9.87 -20.15 31.20
C ALA A 391 8.97 -21.28 30.69
N CYS A 392 9.44 -22.01 29.68
CA CYS A 392 8.85 -23.25 29.21
C CYS A 392 9.92 -24.33 28.98
N LEU A 393 9.53 -25.60 28.99
CA LEU A 393 10.35 -26.75 28.66
C LEU A 393 10.04 -27.19 27.23
N CYS A 394 11.02 -27.15 26.35
CA CYS A 394 10.92 -27.60 24.97
C CYS A 394 11.53 -29.01 24.85
N LYS A 395 10.71 -30.00 24.47
CA LYS A 395 11.16 -31.37 24.19
C LYS A 395 11.33 -31.56 22.69
N LEU A 396 12.55 -31.91 22.30
CA LEU A 396 12.92 -32.21 20.93
C LEU A 396 12.63 -33.68 20.58
N GLN A 397 12.50 -34.00 19.29
CA GLN A 397 12.26 -35.38 18.82
C GLN A 397 13.34 -36.38 19.26
N ASN A 398 14.58 -35.92 19.45
CA ASN A 398 15.69 -36.76 19.90
C ASN A 398 15.68 -37.01 21.42
N GLY A 399 14.64 -36.55 22.15
CA GLY A 399 14.49 -36.71 23.58
C GLY A 399 15.25 -35.68 24.43
N LEU A 400 15.95 -34.72 23.81
CA LEU A 400 16.57 -33.62 24.52
C LEU A 400 15.51 -32.64 25.03
N GLU A 401 15.59 -32.29 26.31
CA GLU A 401 14.71 -31.30 26.95
C GLU A 401 15.51 -30.02 27.20
N ILE A 402 15.01 -28.89 26.71
CA ILE A 402 15.65 -27.56 26.79
C ILE A 402 14.73 -26.63 27.56
N VAL A 403 15.26 -25.92 28.54
CA VAL A 403 14.54 -24.86 29.25
C VAL A 403 14.69 -23.56 28.47
N ILE A 404 13.58 -22.96 28.04
CA ILE A 404 13.57 -21.68 27.34
C ILE A 404 12.98 -20.63 28.27
N VAL A 405 13.74 -19.57 28.52
CA VAL A 405 13.39 -18.48 29.43
C VAL A 405 13.41 -17.17 28.67
N VAL A 406 12.33 -16.38 28.81
CA VAL A 406 12.28 -15.01 28.31
C VAL A 406 12.17 -14.02 29.47
N ILE A 407 12.98 -12.96 29.41
CA ILE A 407 13.08 -11.95 30.47
C ILE A 407 12.95 -10.53 29.91
N TYR A 408 12.32 -9.66 30.69
CA TYR A 408 12.33 -8.22 30.51
C TYR A 408 12.76 -7.57 31.82
N ILE A 409 13.89 -6.88 31.83
CA ILE A 409 14.38 -6.15 33.00
C ILE A 409 14.07 -4.66 32.83
N THR A 410 13.69 -3.96 33.90
CA THR A 410 13.47 -2.51 33.85
C THR A 410 14.72 -1.74 33.48
N PRO A 411 14.60 -0.59 32.81
CA PRO A 411 15.71 0.33 32.60
C PRO A 411 16.40 0.74 33.91
N ASN A 412 17.73 0.85 33.87
CA ASN A 412 18.60 1.25 34.98
C ASN A 412 18.46 0.39 36.26
N PRO A 413 18.55 -0.95 36.16
CA PRO A 413 18.43 -1.79 37.34
C PRO A 413 19.72 -1.77 38.17
N LYS A 414 19.64 -2.09 39.46
CA LYS A 414 20.83 -2.44 40.23
C LYS A 414 21.21 -3.89 39.93
N LEU A 415 22.47 -4.14 39.58
CA LEU A 415 22.94 -5.47 39.18
C LEU A 415 22.72 -6.54 40.26
N ASP A 416 22.93 -6.20 41.54
CA ASP A 416 22.66 -7.11 42.66
C ASP A 416 21.19 -7.55 42.73
N GLU A 417 20.26 -6.63 42.43
CA GLU A 417 18.82 -6.91 42.42
C GLU A 417 18.44 -7.80 41.22
N VAL A 418 19.12 -7.65 40.08
CA VAL A 418 18.95 -8.49 38.88
C VAL A 418 19.50 -9.90 39.11
N GLU A 419 20.72 -10.02 39.65
CA GLU A 419 21.31 -11.32 40.01
C GLU A 419 20.39 -12.09 40.97
N TYR A 420 19.94 -11.41 42.04
CA TYR A 420 19.01 -12.00 43.00
C TYR A 420 17.68 -12.41 42.36
N PHE A 421 17.11 -11.55 41.50
CA PHE A 421 15.86 -11.82 40.78
C PHE A 421 15.95 -13.07 39.88
N ILE A 422 17.01 -13.16 39.08
CA ILE A 422 17.23 -14.30 38.17
C ILE A 422 17.53 -15.56 38.97
N HIS A 423 18.45 -15.50 39.93
CA HIS A 423 18.83 -16.65 40.78
C HIS A 423 17.62 -17.23 41.50
N ARG A 424 16.79 -16.36 42.10
CA ARG A 424 15.61 -16.79 42.83
C ARG A 424 14.58 -17.45 41.91
N THR A 425 14.36 -16.89 40.71
CA THR A 425 13.33 -17.39 39.80
C THR A 425 13.74 -18.68 39.11
N LEU A 426 15.03 -18.84 38.81
CA LEU A 426 15.58 -20.02 38.15
C LEU A 426 16.26 -20.99 39.12
N LEU A 427 15.97 -20.89 40.43
CA LEU A 427 16.64 -21.66 41.47
C LEU A 427 16.62 -23.17 41.19
N GLU A 428 15.50 -23.70 40.71
CA GLU A 428 15.35 -25.12 40.35
C GLU A 428 16.37 -25.60 39.31
N TYR A 429 16.77 -24.71 38.39
CA TYR A 429 17.72 -25.01 37.33
C TYR A 429 19.18 -24.78 37.75
N THR A 430 19.42 -24.26 38.95
CA THR A 430 20.78 -24.17 39.51
C THR A 430 21.18 -25.52 40.13
N VAL A 431 22.49 -25.81 40.15
CA VAL A 431 23.02 -27.03 40.78
C VAL A 431 22.65 -27.11 42.27
N GLU A 432 22.68 -25.97 42.97
CA GLU A 432 22.38 -25.88 44.40
C GLU A 432 20.88 -26.09 44.64
N GLY A 433 20.01 -25.37 43.92
CA GLY A 433 18.57 -25.47 44.08
C GLY A 433 18.00 -26.82 43.66
N SER A 434 18.50 -27.41 42.57
CA SER A 434 18.07 -28.75 42.14
C SER A 434 18.40 -29.83 43.18
N LYS A 435 19.52 -29.71 43.90
CA LYS A 435 19.86 -30.63 45.01
C LYS A 435 18.90 -30.48 46.19
N ILE A 436 18.53 -29.23 46.52
CA ILE A 436 17.60 -28.93 47.61
C ILE A 436 16.19 -29.45 47.29
N LEU A 437 15.75 -29.31 46.04
CA LEU A 437 14.42 -29.72 45.58
C LEU A 437 14.34 -31.21 45.20
N GLY A 438 15.45 -31.96 45.31
CA GLY A 438 15.48 -33.40 45.02
C GLY A 438 15.32 -33.76 43.53
N GLY A 439 15.58 -32.80 42.63
CA GLY A 439 15.44 -32.95 41.17
C GLY A 439 16.78 -33.04 40.43
N ASN A 440 16.69 -33.14 39.10
CA ASN A 440 17.83 -33.11 38.17
C ASN A 440 17.70 -32.01 37.10
N SER A 441 16.83 -31.01 37.31
CA SER A 441 16.52 -29.94 36.36
C SER A 441 17.75 -29.10 35.97
N HIS A 442 18.77 -29.01 36.83
CA HIS A 442 20.07 -28.39 36.52
C HIS A 442 20.86 -29.04 35.38
N LYS A 443 20.44 -30.21 34.89
CA LYS A 443 21.09 -30.89 33.76
C LYS A 443 20.49 -30.50 32.41
N PHE A 444 19.34 -29.81 32.39
CA PHE A 444 18.72 -29.39 31.16
C PHE A 444 19.44 -28.16 30.59
N PRO A 445 19.80 -28.15 29.29
CA PRO A 445 20.29 -26.94 28.65
C PRO A 445 19.29 -25.79 28.80
N LEU A 446 19.79 -24.61 29.17
CA LEU A 446 18.98 -23.41 29.38
C LEU A 446 19.28 -22.35 28.32
N ILE A 447 18.24 -21.83 27.69
CA ILE A 447 18.28 -20.69 26.78
C ILE A 447 17.60 -19.52 27.47
N LEU A 448 18.37 -18.50 27.86
CA LEU A 448 17.87 -17.25 28.41
C LEU A 448 17.95 -16.15 27.34
N ALA A 449 16.81 -15.56 27.00
CA ALA A 449 16.73 -14.48 26.02
C ALA A 449 15.75 -13.39 26.47
N GLY A 450 15.72 -12.27 25.73
CA GLY A 450 14.82 -11.16 25.99
C GLY A 450 15.56 -9.84 26.08
N ASP A 451 15.00 -8.88 26.80
CA ASP A 451 15.56 -7.54 26.93
C ASP A 451 16.00 -7.29 28.38
N PHE A 452 17.32 -7.25 28.58
CA PHE A 452 17.91 -7.06 29.89
C PHE A 452 18.06 -5.58 30.26
N ASN A 453 17.86 -4.64 29.33
CA ASN A 453 18.18 -3.22 29.52
C ASN A 453 19.59 -2.97 30.14
N ILE A 454 20.53 -3.88 29.87
CA ILE A 454 21.92 -3.86 30.35
C ILE A 454 22.84 -3.99 29.13
N ASN A 455 23.87 -3.16 29.10
CA ASN A 455 24.92 -3.27 28.09
C ASN A 455 25.98 -4.29 28.54
N PHE A 456 25.89 -5.52 28.02
CA PHE A 456 26.85 -6.59 28.31
C PHE A 456 28.28 -6.34 27.80
N ALA A 457 28.50 -5.29 26.99
CA ALA A 457 29.84 -4.88 26.58
C ALA A 457 30.54 -3.97 27.63
N ASP A 458 29.81 -3.46 28.63
CA ASP A 458 30.39 -2.64 29.70
C ASP A 458 31.02 -3.54 30.77
N LYS A 459 32.22 -3.20 31.26
CA LYS A 459 32.90 -3.91 32.36
C LYS A 459 32.04 -4.02 33.62
N LYS A 460 31.16 -3.04 33.87
CA LYS A 460 30.25 -3.09 35.02
C LYS A 460 29.32 -4.32 35.00
N SER A 461 29.01 -4.85 33.82
CA SER A 461 28.15 -6.02 33.64
C SER A 461 28.88 -7.36 33.74
N GLU A 462 30.22 -7.35 33.82
CA GLU A 462 31.06 -8.57 33.84
C GLU A 462 30.63 -9.53 34.95
N ARG A 463 30.33 -8.99 36.14
CA ARG A 463 29.85 -9.78 37.28
C ARG A 463 28.55 -10.54 36.96
N LEU A 464 27.58 -9.88 36.30
CA LEU A 464 26.33 -10.50 35.91
C LEU A 464 26.57 -11.55 34.80
N THR A 465 27.45 -11.27 33.85
CA THR A 465 27.83 -12.23 32.80
C THR A 465 28.47 -13.49 33.40
N THR A 466 29.39 -13.34 34.37
CA THR A 466 29.99 -14.46 35.09
C THR A 466 28.94 -15.25 35.86
N PHE A 467 28.02 -14.57 36.56
CA PHE A 467 26.90 -15.22 37.23
C PHE A 467 26.05 -16.05 36.25
N LEU A 468 25.67 -15.48 35.11
CA LEU A 468 24.85 -16.16 34.10
C LEU A 468 25.55 -17.37 33.45
N LEU A 469 26.89 -17.38 33.39
CA LEU A 469 27.67 -18.46 32.77
C LEU A 469 28.11 -19.55 33.75
N GLU A 470 28.31 -19.21 35.03
CA GLU A 470 28.86 -20.14 36.04
C GLU A 470 27.79 -20.72 36.97
N LYS A 471 26.68 -20.01 37.19
CA LYS A 471 25.65 -20.38 38.18
C LYS A 471 24.33 -20.88 37.57
N LEU A 472 24.09 -20.60 36.30
CA LEU A 472 22.98 -21.11 35.48
C LEU A 472 23.56 -21.95 34.35
#